data_AF-A0A523N0K2-F1
#
_entry.id   AF-A0A523N0K2-F1
#
_cell.length_a   1.000
_cell.length_b   1.000
_cell.length_c   1.000
_cell.angle_alpha   90.00
_cell.angle_beta   90.00
_cell.angle_gamma   90.00
#
_symmetry.space_group_name_H-M   'P 1'
#
loop_
_entity.id
_entity.type
_entity.pdbx_description
1 polymer ?
#
loop_
_entity_poly.entity_id
_entity_poly.type
_entity_poly.pdbx_seq_one_letter_code
_entity_poly.pdbx_strand_id
1 'polypeptide(L)'
;MPEIKDHGKVWMRGKPGTSFAVKVDDRVFVLGQEEGQSIDYWLEGNFLCVDLHEPDRSLRIARRFPLDLEATHPATLFNGFDRTQHADVQVVTFEDKGVEEKVFRDEDYRKRNLESLSRQAFWRQAGFNS
;
A
#
# COMPACT_ATOMS: atom_id res chain seq x y z
N MET A 1 11.71 12.76 10.94
CA MET A 1 11.71 11.92 9.72
C MET A 1 10.67 10.86 9.97
N PRO A 2 9.71 10.65 9.05
CA PRO A 2 8.67 9.64 9.25
C PRO A 2 9.29 8.25 9.35
N GLU A 3 8.69 7.39 10.16
CA GLU A 3 9.16 6.02 10.39
C GLU A 3 8.02 5.02 10.24
N ILE A 4 8.28 3.89 9.55
CA ILE A 4 7.39 2.74 9.57
C ILE A 4 7.56 2.05 10.93
N LYS A 5 6.59 2.25 11.83
CA LYS A 5 6.66 1.75 13.21
C LYS A 5 6.20 0.31 13.36
N ASP A 6 5.24 -0.10 12.53
CA ASP A 6 4.57 -1.39 12.67
C ASP A 6 3.80 -1.77 11.38
N HIS A 7 3.36 -3.01 11.27
CA HIS A 7 2.47 -3.46 10.19
C HIS A 7 1.57 -4.59 10.68
N GLY A 8 0.47 -4.83 10.00
CA GLY A 8 -0.45 -5.89 10.40
C GLY A 8 -1.69 -5.92 9.53
N LYS A 9 -2.77 -6.47 10.08
CA LYS A 9 -4.08 -6.45 9.45
C LYS A 9 -5.05 -5.60 10.27
N VAL A 10 -5.92 -4.90 9.56
CA VAL A 10 -7.03 -4.15 10.15
C VAL A 10 -8.35 -4.72 9.65
N TRP A 11 -9.39 -4.61 10.46
CA TRP A 11 -10.75 -4.84 10.01
C TRP A 11 -11.40 -3.49 9.69
N MET A 12 -11.69 -3.26 8.42
CA MET A 12 -12.43 -2.09 7.95
C MET A 12 -13.91 -2.22 8.28
N ARG A 13 -14.51 -1.23 8.94
CA ARG A 13 -15.92 -1.29 9.31
C ARG A 13 -16.80 -1.41 8.06
N GLY A 14 -17.66 -2.44 8.02
CA GLY A 14 -18.58 -2.67 6.91
C GLY A 14 -17.99 -3.42 5.71
N LYS A 15 -16.72 -3.85 5.77
CA LYS A 15 -16.12 -4.74 4.76
C LYS A 15 -15.98 -6.17 5.31
N PRO A 16 -16.17 -7.20 4.45
CA PRO A 16 -15.87 -8.57 4.83
C PRO A 16 -14.35 -8.77 4.88
N GLY A 17 -13.85 -9.33 5.98
CA GLY A 17 -12.45 -9.70 6.12
C GLY A 17 -11.52 -8.58 6.60
N THR A 18 -10.22 -8.85 6.51
CA THR A 18 -9.17 -7.97 6.99
C THR A 18 -8.30 -7.50 5.85
N SER A 19 -7.71 -6.32 5.99
CA SER A 19 -6.83 -5.71 4.98
C SER A 19 -5.45 -5.50 5.57
N PHE A 20 -4.41 -5.74 4.77
CA PHE A 20 -3.04 -5.45 5.16
C PHE A 20 -2.84 -3.93 5.30
N ALA A 21 -2.18 -3.53 6.37
CA ALA A 21 -1.95 -2.14 6.71
C ALA A 21 -0.57 -1.92 7.34
N VAL A 22 -0.06 -0.72 7.16
CA VAL A 22 1.22 -0.27 7.71
C VAL A 22 1.00 0.96 8.59
N LYS A 23 1.66 1.00 9.75
CA LYS A 23 1.68 2.15 10.63
C LYS A 23 2.92 3.00 10.35
N VAL A 24 2.71 4.22 9.88
CA VAL A 24 3.76 5.24 9.73
C VAL A 24 3.51 6.33 10.76
N ASP A 25 4.48 6.53 11.64
CA ASP A 25 4.33 7.33 12.84
C ASP A 25 3.06 6.95 13.63
N ASP A 26 2.06 7.82 13.65
CA ASP A 26 0.80 7.59 14.38
C ASP A 26 -0.38 7.32 13.45
N ARG A 27 -0.15 7.21 12.14
CA ARG A 27 -1.17 6.97 11.11
C ARG A 27 -1.08 5.56 10.56
N VAL A 28 -2.23 5.01 10.17
CA VAL A 28 -2.34 3.66 9.62
C VAL A 28 -2.86 3.74 8.19
N PHE A 29 -2.17 3.05 7.29
CA PHE A 29 -2.42 3.05 5.85
C PHE A 29 -2.80 1.66 5.39
N VAL A 30 -3.98 1.50 4.79
CA VAL A 30 -4.43 0.26 4.15
C VAL A 30 -3.90 0.24 2.72
N LEU A 31 -2.96 -0.67 2.47
CA LEU A 31 -2.16 -0.65 1.25
C LEU A 31 -2.84 -1.31 0.05
N GLY A 32 -4.02 -1.91 0.24
CA GLY A 32 -4.83 -2.52 -0.82
C GLY A 32 -4.21 -3.77 -1.45
N GLN A 33 -3.48 -4.55 -0.66
CA GLN A 33 -2.99 -5.87 -1.08
C GLN A 33 -4.16 -6.85 -1.17
N GLU A 34 -4.27 -7.53 -2.31
CA GLU A 34 -5.21 -8.63 -2.53
C GLU A 34 -4.53 -10.00 -2.40
N GLU A 35 -5.33 -11.05 -2.31
CA GLU A 35 -4.82 -12.43 -2.27
C GLU A 35 -4.07 -12.75 -3.58
N GLY A 36 -2.88 -13.34 -3.46
CA GLY A 36 -2.00 -13.65 -4.59
C GLY A 36 -0.99 -12.54 -4.94
N GLN A 37 -1.13 -11.33 -4.37
CA GLN A 37 -0.18 -10.25 -4.56
C GLN A 37 0.97 -10.34 -3.56
N SER A 38 2.19 -10.25 -4.08
CA SER A 38 3.34 -9.83 -3.27
C SER A 38 3.31 -8.32 -3.06
N ILE A 39 3.87 -7.84 -1.94
CA ILE A 39 3.90 -6.43 -1.58
C ILE A 39 5.29 -6.02 -1.11
N ASP A 40 5.75 -4.85 -1.58
CA ASP A 40 6.90 -4.13 -1.04
C ASP A 40 6.49 -2.67 -0.76
N TYR A 41 7.05 -2.07 0.29
CA TYR A 41 6.71 -0.71 0.71
C TYR A 41 7.88 0.01 1.39
N TRP A 42 7.97 1.33 1.20
CA TRP A 42 9.05 2.16 1.75
C TRP A 42 8.61 3.63 1.85
N LEU A 43 9.38 4.42 2.59
CA LEU A 43 9.19 5.86 2.66
C LEU A 43 10.12 6.56 1.65
N GLU A 44 9.57 7.50 0.89
CA GLU A 44 10.33 8.36 -0.01
C GLU A 44 9.75 9.78 0.05
N GLY A 45 10.57 10.75 0.47
CA GLY A 45 10.10 12.13 0.70
C GLY A 45 8.97 12.18 1.73
N ASN A 46 7.82 12.72 1.33
CA ASN A 46 6.60 12.78 2.15
C ASN A 46 5.56 11.71 1.76
N PHE A 47 6.00 10.58 1.20
CA PHE A 47 5.12 9.53 0.70
C PHE A 47 5.45 8.17 1.30
N LEU A 48 4.41 7.38 1.55
CA LEU A 48 4.50 5.92 1.65
C LEU A 48 4.28 5.34 0.25
N CYS A 49 5.32 4.68 -0.27
CA CYS A 49 5.37 4.08 -1.58
C CYS A 49 5.08 2.58 -1.48
N VAL A 50 4.29 2.04 -2.40
CA VAL A 50 3.85 0.64 -2.42
C VAL A 50 3.97 0.05 -3.83
N ASP A 51 4.58 -1.13 -3.93
CA ASP A 51 4.65 -1.97 -5.12
C ASP A 51 3.87 -3.27 -4.85
N LEU A 52 2.76 -3.48 -5.56
CA LEU A 52 1.97 -4.71 -5.52
C LEU A 52 2.20 -5.49 -6.80
N HIS A 53 2.58 -6.76 -6.69
CA HIS A 53 2.94 -7.57 -7.86
C HIS A 53 2.30 -8.96 -7.81
N GLU A 54 1.53 -9.29 -8.85
CA GLU A 54 0.89 -10.59 -9.09
C GLU A 54 1.22 -11.08 -10.52
N PRO A 55 2.35 -11.78 -10.68
CA PRO A 55 2.81 -12.27 -11.98
C PRO A 55 1.79 -13.17 -12.70
N ASP A 56 1.12 -14.04 -11.96
CA ASP A 56 0.15 -15.02 -12.47
C ASP A 56 -1.02 -14.34 -13.21
N ARG A 57 -1.34 -13.10 -12.84
CA ARG A 57 -2.37 -12.28 -13.49
C ARG A 57 -1.81 -11.16 -14.37
N SER A 58 -0.49 -11.18 -14.62
CA SER A 58 0.20 -10.12 -15.36
C SER A 58 -0.15 -8.73 -14.82
N LEU A 59 -0.14 -8.56 -13.49
CA LEU A 59 -0.57 -7.34 -12.80
C LEU A 59 0.56 -6.79 -11.93
N ARG A 60 0.84 -5.50 -12.08
CA ARG A 60 1.69 -4.76 -11.14
C ARG A 60 1.14 -3.36 -10.90
N ILE A 61 1.09 -2.94 -9.65
CA ILE A 61 0.49 -1.68 -9.23
C ILE A 61 1.54 -0.89 -8.44
N ALA A 62 1.80 0.35 -8.86
CA ALA A 62 2.54 1.31 -8.06
C ALA A 62 1.53 2.26 -7.41
N ARG A 63 1.68 2.49 -6.11
CA ARG A 63 0.79 3.37 -5.35
C ARG A 63 1.59 4.24 -4.40
N ARG A 64 1.25 5.53 -4.29
CA ARG A 64 1.83 6.42 -3.27
C ARG A 64 0.76 7.11 -2.45
N PHE A 65 0.99 7.13 -1.14
CA PHE A 65 0.13 7.76 -0.14
C PHE A 65 0.86 8.99 0.41
N PRO A 66 0.27 10.19 0.34
CA PRO A 66 0.79 11.33 1.08
C PRO A 66 0.75 11.03 2.58
N LEU A 67 1.86 11.23 3.27
CA LEU A 67 1.93 10.94 4.72
C LEU A 67 1.10 11.92 5.54
N ASP A 68 0.82 13.11 4.99
CA ASP A 68 -0.03 14.15 5.56
C ASP A 68 -1.52 13.97 5.26
N LEU A 69 -1.91 12.95 4.48
CA LEU A 69 -3.32 12.63 4.19
C LEU A 69 -4.09 12.27 5.47
N GLU A 70 -5.27 12.87 5.64
CA GLU A 70 -6.12 12.67 6.81
C GLU A 70 -6.73 11.26 6.81
N ALA A 71 -6.66 10.59 7.96
CA ALA A 71 -7.25 9.27 8.14
C ALA A 71 -8.74 9.43 8.52
N THR A 72 -9.64 8.97 7.67
CA THR A 72 -11.10 9.19 7.84
C THR A 72 -11.92 7.90 7.89
N HIS A 73 -11.29 6.74 7.67
CA HIS A 73 -12.01 5.47 7.62
C HIS A 73 -11.93 4.72 8.95
N PRO A 74 -13.06 4.41 9.59
CA PRO A 74 -13.05 3.66 10.84
C PRO A 74 -12.63 2.20 10.62
N ALA A 75 -11.65 1.76 11.40
CA ALA A 75 -11.16 0.39 11.42
C ALA A 75 -10.74 -0.04 12.82
N THR A 76 -10.53 -1.33 13.01
CA THR A 76 -9.96 -1.90 14.24
C THR A 76 -8.68 -2.64 13.91
N LEU A 77 -7.60 -2.40 14.66
CA LEU A 77 -6.37 -3.18 14.52
C LEU A 77 -6.67 -4.65 14.85
N PHE A 78 -6.32 -5.59 13.99
CA PHE A 78 -6.71 -6.99 14.17
C PHE A 78 -5.56 -7.87 14.66
N ASN A 79 -4.53 -8.08 13.84
CA ASN A 79 -3.35 -8.87 14.19
C ASN A 79 -2.08 -8.34 13.49
N GLY A 80 -0.91 -8.84 13.89
CA GLY A 80 0.40 -8.49 13.30
C GLY A 80 1.04 -7.20 13.85
N PHE A 81 0.24 -6.29 14.41
CA PHE A 81 0.72 -5.08 15.07
C PHE A 81 1.38 -5.41 16.42
N ASP A 82 2.59 -5.94 16.39
CA ASP A 82 3.30 -6.46 17.57
C ASP A 82 3.80 -5.33 18.50
N ARG A 83 3.87 -4.10 18.00
CA ARG A 83 4.35 -2.91 18.73
C ARG A 83 3.25 -1.91 19.02
N THR A 84 2.01 -2.21 18.64
CA THR A 84 0.86 -1.33 18.81
C THR A 84 -0.25 -2.07 19.55
N GLN A 85 -0.77 -1.48 20.63
CA GLN A 85 -1.90 -2.07 21.35
C GLN A 85 -3.16 -2.09 20.47
N HIS A 86 -3.98 -3.12 20.65
CA HIS A 86 -5.27 -3.24 19.98
C HIS A 86 -6.15 -2.01 20.27
N ALA A 87 -6.65 -1.38 19.21
CA ALA A 87 -7.43 -0.16 19.30
C ALA A 87 -8.32 0.02 18.06
N ASP A 88 -9.42 0.75 18.25
CA ASP A 88 -10.15 1.38 17.14
C ASP A 88 -9.34 2.58 16.64
N VAL A 89 -9.22 2.69 15.32
CA VAL A 89 -8.41 3.68 14.64
C VAL A 89 -9.15 4.27 13.45
N GLN A 90 -8.70 5.44 13.00
CA GLN A 90 -8.99 5.91 11.65
C GLN A 90 -7.81 5.53 10.75
N VAL A 91 -8.10 5.11 9.52
CA VAL A 91 -7.07 4.74 8.55
C VAL A 91 -7.21 5.55 7.27
N VAL A 92 -6.09 5.71 6.57
CA VAL A 92 -6.04 6.10 5.17
C VAL A 92 -6.14 4.84 4.32
N THR A 93 -6.91 4.87 3.23
CA THR A 93 -7.09 3.76 2.31
C THR A 93 -6.61 4.13 0.92
N PHE A 94 -6.31 3.13 0.09
CA PHE A 94 -5.92 3.36 -1.29
C PHE A 94 -7.03 3.99 -2.16
N GLU A 95 -8.28 3.98 -1.68
CA GLU A 95 -9.43 4.59 -2.33
C GLU A 95 -9.53 6.10 -2.03
N ASP A 96 -8.70 6.63 -1.12
CA ASP A 96 -8.75 8.03 -0.72
C ASP A 96 -8.26 8.99 -1.80
N LYS A 97 -8.97 10.11 -1.90
CA LYS A 97 -8.57 11.21 -2.77
C LYS A 97 -7.19 11.74 -2.34
N GLY A 98 -6.24 11.71 -3.27
CA GLY A 98 -4.86 12.14 -3.03
C GLY A 98 -3.87 10.97 -2.99
N VAL A 99 -4.35 9.73 -2.85
CA VAL A 99 -3.56 8.55 -3.18
C VAL A 99 -3.43 8.48 -4.70
N GLU A 100 -2.20 8.35 -5.18
CA GLU A 100 -1.93 8.19 -6.61
C GLU A 100 -1.61 6.74 -6.92
N GLU A 101 -2.09 6.28 -8.07
CA GLU A 101 -1.98 4.90 -8.50
C GLU A 101 -1.66 4.78 -9.98
N LYS A 102 -0.82 3.78 -10.31
CA LYS A 102 -0.58 3.31 -11.66
C LYS A 102 -0.74 1.80 -11.71
N VAL A 103 -1.73 1.35 -12.48
CA VAL A 103 -2.02 -0.07 -12.71
C VAL A 103 -1.50 -0.48 -14.07
N PHE A 104 -0.65 -1.51 -14.09
CA PHE A 104 -0.18 -2.15 -15.32
C PHE A 104 -0.73 -3.57 -15.37
N ARG A 105 -1.48 -3.89 -16.42
CA ARG A 105 -2.14 -5.19 -16.57
C ARG A 105 -1.94 -5.74 -17.99
N ASP A 106 -1.92 -7.06 -18.09
CA ASP A 106 -1.97 -7.81 -19.35
C ASP A 106 -0.93 -7.34 -20.38
N GLU A 107 -1.39 -6.73 -21.48
CA GLU A 107 -0.53 -6.34 -22.58
C GLU A 107 0.47 -5.25 -22.18
N ASP A 108 0.06 -4.27 -21.38
CA ASP A 108 0.96 -3.20 -20.93
C ASP A 108 2.04 -3.74 -19.98
N TYR A 109 1.65 -4.67 -19.10
CA TYR A 109 2.58 -5.38 -18.24
C TYR A 109 3.62 -6.19 -19.03
N ARG A 110 3.17 -6.95 -20.04
CA ARG A 110 4.06 -7.82 -20.85
C ARG A 110 4.95 -7.01 -21.79
N LYS A 111 4.40 -6.01 -22.50
CA LYS A 111 5.16 -5.14 -23.41
C LYS A 111 6.31 -4.41 -22.72
N ARG A 112 6.11 -4.04 -21.46
CA ARG A 112 7.11 -3.36 -20.63
C ARG A 112 8.04 -4.31 -19.86
N ASN A 113 7.82 -5.62 -19.99
CA ASN A 113 8.56 -6.67 -19.29
C ASN A 113 8.58 -6.46 -17.76
N LEU A 114 7.45 -6.09 -17.17
CA LEU A 114 7.38 -5.67 -15.76
C LEU A 114 7.60 -6.81 -14.76
N GLU A 115 7.49 -8.06 -15.19
CA GLU A 115 7.68 -9.25 -14.34
C GLU A 115 9.09 -9.32 -13.74
N SER A 116 10.10 -9.05 -14.57
CA SER A 116 11.50 -9.20 -14.19
C SER A 116 12.11 -7.92 -13.61
N LEU A 117 11.36 -6.81 -13.58
CA LEU A 117 11.88 -5.55 -13.09
C LEU A 117 12.02 -5.57 -11.56
N SER A 118 13.17 -5.07 -11.10
CA SER A 118 13.30 -4.66 -9.70
C SER A 118 12.30 -3.56 -9.37
N ARG A 119 11.92 -3.45 -8.09
CA ARG A 119 11.10 -2.35 -7.56
C ARG A 119 11.50 -0.97 -8.11
N GLN A 120 12.80 -0.65 -8.07
CA GLN A 120 13.31 0.66 -8.51
C GLN A 120 13.15 0.88 -10.02
N ALA A 121 13.35 -0.17 -10.83
CA ALA A 121 13.14 -0.08 -12.28
C ALA A 121 11.65 0.07 -12.61
N PHE A 122 10.79 -0.67 -11.92
CA PHE A 122 9.34 -0.57 -12.06
C PHE A 122 8.83 0.83 -11.69
N TRP A 123 9.24 1.38 -10.55
CA TRP A 123 8.78 2.69 -10.09
C TRP A 123 9.17 3.85 -11.03
N ARG A 124 10.37 3.78 -11.62
CA ARG A 124 10.75 4.71 -12.70
C ARG A 124 9.83 4.60 -13.93
N GLN A 125 9.41 3.38 -14.29
CA GLN A 125 8.43 3.20 -15.37
C GLN A 125 7.02 3.66 -15.00
N ALA A 126 6.64 3.55 -13.72
CA ALA A 126 5.36 4.06 -13.23
C ALA A 126 5.25 5.59 -13.34
N GLY A 127 6.39 6.30 -13.47
CA GLY A 127 6.42 7.75 -13.58
C GLY A 127 6.27 8.47 -12.23
N PHE A 128 6.38 7.73 -11.13
CA PHE A 128 6.57 8.31 -9.81
C PHE A 128 8.07 8.56 -9.62
N ASN A 129 8.54 9.70 -10.13
CA ASN A 129 9.88 10.18 -9.82
C ASN A 129 9.85 10.97 -8.50
N SER A 130 10.90 10.77 -7.70
CA SER A 130 11.25 11.54 -6.51
C SER A 130 11.47 13.02 -6.82
#